data_AF-A0A7C5U0E8-F1
#
_entry.id   AF-A0A7C5U0E8-F1
#
_cell.length_a   1.000
_cell.length_b   1.000
_cell.length_c   1.000
_cell.angle_alpha   90.00
_cell.angle_beta   90.00
_cell.angle_gamma   90.00
#
_symmetry.space_group_name_H-M   'P 1'
#
loop_
_entity.id
_entity.type
_entity.pdbx_description
1 polymer ?
#
loop_
_entity_poly.entity_id
_entity_poly.type
_entity_poly.pdbx_seq_one_letter_code
_entity_poly.pdbx_strand_id
1 'polypeptide(L)'
;MAMDWETFKKNFPNLAKEIEENTCSMKLGIKDSSSSKGGKHNVPKFRGYNPNVIDFIRRCDTESQALEIVDYLERRNELSHEEAEKIRVLLKEKGVRFFGSKKGPGWYFKEDPHFSKR
;
A
#
# COMPACT_ATOMS: atom_id res chain seq x y z
N MET A 1 22.01 -4.29 -12.48
CA MET A 1 23.01 -3.91 -13.50
C MET A 1 23.51 -2.53 -13.11
N ALA A 2 24.78 -2.41 -12.70
CA ALA A 2 25.37 -1.11 -12.40
C ALA A 2 25.80 -0.48 -13.74
N MET A 3 25.40 0.77 -13.98
CA MET A 3 25.89 1.53 -15.13
C MET A 3 27.33 1.95 -14.84
N ASP A 4 28.23 1.75 -15.80
CA ASP A 4 29.59 2.25 -15.70
C ASP A 4 29.62 3.79 -15.86
N TRP A 5 30.57 4.46 -15.20
CA TRP A 5 30.68 5.92 -15.19
C TRP A 5 30.95 6.49 -16.58
N GLU A 6 31.70 5.78 -17.43
CA GLU A 6 31.95 6.19 -18.82
C GLU A 6 30.66 6.14 -19.65
N THR A 7 29.84 5.11 -19.41
CA THR A 7 28.52 4.97 -20.05
C THR A 7 27.57 6.08 -19.60
N PHE A 8 27.62 6.44 -18.32
CA PHE A 8 26.86 7.56 -17.76
C PHE A 8 27.29 8.90 -18.38
N LYS A 9 28.59 9.16 -18.51
CA LYS A 9 29.13 10.37 -19.17
C LYS A 9 28.70 10.48 -20.63
N LYS A 10 28.70 9.36 -21.36
CA LYS A 10 28.26 9.32 -22.76
C LYS A 10 26.77 9.66 -22.89
N ASN A 11 25.94 9.15 -21.99
CA ASN A 11 24.49 9.31 -22.05
C ASN A 11 24.01 10.63 -21.43
N PHE A 12 24.72 11.17 -20.43
CA PHE A 12 24.33 12.35 -19.65
C PHE A 12 25.52 13.30 -19.43
N PRO A 13 26.08 13.91 -20.49
CA PRO A 13 27.30 14.71 -20.40
C PRO A 13 27.16 15.95 -19.52
N ASN A 14 26.00 16.61 -19.53
CA ASN A 14 25.76 17.81 -18.72
C ASN A 14 25.57 17.47 -17.24
N LEU A 15 24.81 16.42 -16.91
CA LEU A 15 24.68 15.96 -15.52
C LEU A 15 26.02 15.50 -14.95
N ALA A 16 26.83 14.80 -15.74
CA ALA A 16 28.17 14.38 -15.30
C ALA A 16 29.05 15.59 -14.95
N LYS A 17 29.00 16.65 -15.78
CA LYS A 17 29.68 17.92 -15.48
C LYS A 17 29.13 18.59 -14.22
N GLU A 18 27.81 18.68 -14.07
CA GLU A 18 27.19 19.28 -12.89
C GLU A 18 27.56 18.55 -11.58
N ILE A 19 27.69 17.21 -11.64
CA ILE A 19 28.12 16.38 -10.51
C ILE A 19 29.62 16.58 -10.21
N GLU A 20 30.48 16.61 -11.24
CA GLU A 20 31.93 16.82 -11.08
C GLU A 20 32.26 18.24 -10.59
N GLU A 21 31.56 19.24 -11.11
CA GLU A 21 31.74 20.66 -10.77
C GLU A 21 30.96 21.05 -9.50
N ASN A 22 30.13 20.14 -8.96
CA ASN A 22 29.33 20.31 -7.74
C ASN A 22 28.54 21.64 -7.72
N THR A 23 28.11 22.10 -8.89
CA THR A 23 27.50 23.43 -9.09
C THR A 23 26.06 23.48 -8.60
N CYS A 24 25.41 22.34 -8.42
CA CYS A 24 24.01 22.25 -8.04
C CYS A 24 23.81 21.32 -6.83
N SER A 25 24.20 21.77 -5.64
CA SER A 25 23.91 21.05 -4.39
C SER A 25 22.56 21.50 -3.80
N MET A 26 21.58 20.61 -3.82
CA MET A 26 20.38 20.75 -2.99
C MET A 26 20.52 19.84 -1.78
N LYS A 27 20.38 20.40 -0.57
CA LYS A 27 20.28 19.58 0.65
C LYS A 27 18.94 18.84 0.61
N LEU A 28 18.96 17.58 0.21
CA LEU A 28 17.81 16.71 0.37
C LEU A 28 17.65 16.42 1.86
N GLY A 29 16.72 17.12 2.51
CA GLY A 29 16.30 16.79 3.87
C GLY A 29 15.56 15.46 3.84
N ILE A 30 16.29 14.35 3.93
CA ILE A 30 15.70 13.03 4.14
C ILE A 30 15.15 13.04 5.56
N LYS A 31 13.88 13.41 5.72
CA LYS A 31 13.15 13.15 6.95
C LYS A 31 12.88 11.66 6.99
N ASP A 32 13.73 10.94 7.71
CA ASP A 32 13.42 9.59 8.13
C ASP A 32 12.05 9.61 8.81
N SER A 33 11.08 8.90 8.24
CA SER A 33 9.74 8.78 8.80
C SER A 33 9.71 8.02 10.13
N SER A 34 10.87 7.54 10.60
CA SER A 34 11.04 6.72 11.80
C SER A 34 11.59 7.49 13.01
N SER A 35 12.07 8.73 12.88
CA SER A 35 12.73 9.47 13.98
C SER A 35 12.22 10.90 14.13
N SER A 36 11.02 11.06 14.70
CA SER A 36 10.58 12.37 15.21
C SER A 36 9.83 12.26 16.54
N LYS A 37 10.61 12.19 17.63
CA LYS A 37 10.23 12.83 18.90
C LYS A 37 10.30 14.34 18.67
N GLY A 38 9.16 14.97 18.40
CA GLY A 38 9.05 16.42 18.29
C GLY A 38 8.09 16.86 17.18
N GLY A 39 6.88 17.25 17.57
CA GLY A 39 5.83 17.75 16.68
C GLY A 39 4.83 16.68 16.26
N LYS A 40 3.53 16.91 16.52
CA LYS A 40 2.42 16.11 16.01
C LYS A 40 2.38 16.22 14.47
N HIS A 41 3.32 15.58 13.79
CA HIS A 41 3.27 15.48 12.34
C HIS A 41 2.06 14.61 12.00
N ASN A 42 1.14 15.24 11.29
CA ASN A 42 -0.10 14.70 10.77
C ASN A 42 0.25 13.62 9.72
N VAL A 43 0.72 12.45 10.14
CA VAL A 43 0.98 11.33 9.24
C VAL A 43 -0.36 10.63 9.00
N PRO A 44 -0.75 10.34 7.74
CA PRO A 44 -1.95 9.57 7.46
C PRO A 44 -1.93 8.24 8.23
N LYS A 45 -3.01 7.95 8.96
CA LYS A 45 -3.26 6.71 9.70
C LYS A 45 -2.98 5.46 8.86
N PHE A 46 -3.29 5.49 7.57
CA PHE A 46 -3.12 4.34 6.68
C PHE A 46 -1.88 4.41 5.78
N ARG A 47 -0.90 5.27 6.10
CA ARG A 47 0.35 5.35 5.32
C ARG A 47 1.10 4.02 5.41
N GLY A 48 1.31 3.37 4.26
CA GLY A 48 1.98 2.07 4.17
C GLY A 48 1.14 0.88 4.65
N TYR A 49 -0.15 1.07 4.90
CA TYR A 49 -1.05 -0.02 5.30
C TYR A 49 -1.34 -0.94 4.12
N ASN A 50 -1.13 -2.25 4.31
CA ASN A 50 -1.49 -3.28 3.33
C ASN A 50 -2.84 -3.93 3.71
N PRO A 51 -3.88 -3.84 2.87
CA PRO A 51 -5.16 -4.51 3.13
C PRO A 51 -5.01 -6.03 3.20
N ASN A 52 -5.75 -6.66 4.11
CA ASN A 52 -5.84 -8.12 4.23
C ASN A 52 -7.08 -8.66 3.49
N VAL A 53 -7.22 -9.98 3.39
CA VAL A 53 -8.34 -10.71 2.79
C VAL A 53 -9.69 -10.19 3.27
N ILE A 54 -9.82 -9.95 4.58
CA ILE A 54 -11.05 -9.40 5.19
C ILE A 54 -11.38 -8.00 4.64
N ASP A 55 -10.38 -7.15 4.38
CA ASP A 55 -10.60 -5.82 3.81
C ASP A 55 -11.13 -5.90 2.37
N PHE A 56 -10.66 -6.88 1.60
CA PHE A 56 -11.17 -7.15 0.27
C PHE A 56 -12.61 -7.68 0.31
N ILE A 57 -12.90 -8.66 1.17
CA ILE A 57 -14.25 -9.21 1.36
C ILE A 57 -15.24 -8.11 1.77
N ARG A 58 -14.85 -7.18 2.65
CA ARG A 58 -15.71 -6.07 3.06
C ARG A 58 -16.04 -5.08 1.93
N ARG A 59 -15.35 -5.13 0.79
CA ARG A 59 -15.69 -4.34 -0.41
C ARG A 59 -16.70 -5.04 -1.31
N CYS A 60 -16.81 -6.37 -1.20
CA CYS A 60 -17.73 -7.17 -2.00
C CYS A 60 -19.19 -6.87 -1.65
N ASP A 61 -20.04 -6.98 -2.66
CA ASP A 61 -21.50 -6.87 -2.55
C ASP A 61 -22.17 -8.23 -2.40
N THR A 62 -21.65 -9.24 -3.09
CA THR A 62 -22.22 -10.58 -3.11
C THR A 62 -21.22 -11.61 -2.60
N GLU A 63 -21.74 -12.76 -2.16
CA GLU A 63 -20.92 -13.90 -1.74
C GLU A 63 -20.05 -14.42 -2.87
N SER A 64 -20.56 -14.44 -4.11
CA SER A 64 -19.80 -14.85 -5.29
C SER A 64 -18.53 -14.01 -5.47
N GLN A 65 -18.63 -12.68 -5.34
CA GLN A 65 -17.46 -11.80 -5.42
C GLN A 65 -16.45 -12.09 -4.31
N ALA A 66 -16.93 -12.37 -3.09
CA ALA A 66 -16.06 -12.68 -1.98
C ALA A 66 -15.35 -14.03 -2.16
N LEU A 67 -16.04 -15.03 -2.71
CA LEU A 67 -15.45 -16.33 -3.05
C LEU A 67 -14.37 -16.20 -4.13
N GLU A 68 -14.61 -15.42 -5.19
CA GLU A 68 -13.61 -15.14 -6.23
C GLU A 68 -12.34 -14.48 -5.67
N ILE A 69 -12.49 -13.55 -4.73
CA ILE A 69 -11.35 -12.91 -4.04
C ILE A 69 -10.55 -13.96 -3.25
N VAL A 70 -11.23 -14.83 -2.49
CA VAL A 70 -10.58 -15.88 -1.70
C VAL A 70 -9.83 -16.84 -2.60
N ASP A 71 -10.45 -17.31 -3.69
CA ASP A 71 -9.83 -18.20 -4.66
C ASP A 71 -8.61 -17.56 -5.35
N TYR A 72 -8.69 -16.27 -5.67
CA TYR A 72 -7.58 -15.53 -6.26
C TYR A 72 -6.38 -15.42 -5.30
N LEU A 73 -6.64 -15.13 -4.03
CA LEU A 73 -5.59 -15.00 -3.01
C LEU A 73 -4.95 -16.34 -2.67
N GLU A 74 -5.75 -17.41 -2.63
CA GLU A 74 -5.28 -18.78 -2.46
C GLU A 74 -4.37 -19.21 -3.62
N ARG A 75 -4.78 -18.96 -4.87
CA ARG A 75 -3.95 -19.27 -6.07
C ARG A 75 -2.61 -18.54 -6.07
N ARG A 76 -2.52 -17.38 -5.43
CA ARG A 76 -1.29 -16.59 -5.30
C ARG A 76 -0.46 -16.97 -4.07
N ASN A 77 -0.91 -17.95 -3.28
CA ASN A 77 -0.33 -18.32 -1.98
C ASN A 77 -0.26 -17.14 -0.99
N GLU A 78 -1.15 -16.15 -1.14
CA GLU A 78 -1.30 -15.06 -0.16
C GLU A 78 -2.25 -15.47 0.99
N LEU A 79 -2.98 -16.57 0.81
CA LEU A 79 -3.87 -17.17 1.78
C LEU A 79 -3.66 -18.69 1.78
N SER A 80 -3.53 -19.30 2.96
CA SER A 80 -3.40 -20.76 3.05
C SER A 80 -4.72 -21.46 2.71
N HIS A 81 -4.63 -22.71 2.24
CA HIS A 81 -5.82 -23.51 1.91
C HIS A 81 -6.79 -23.66 3.09
N GLU A 82 -6.26 -23.88 4.30
CA GLU A 82 -7.07 -24.01 5.52
C GLU A 82 -7.80 -22.70 5.88
N GLU A 83 -7.16 -21.55 5.68
CA GLU A 83 -7.79 -20.25 5.91
C GLU A 83 -8.83 -19.93 4.84
N ALA A 84 -8.56 -20.27 3.58
CA ALA A 84 -9.50 -20.12 2.48
C ALA A 84 -10.79 -20.93 2.74
N GLU A 85 -10.67 -22.20 3.13
CA GLU A 85 -11.82 -23.05 3.46
C GLU A 85 -12.65 -22.50 4.63
N LYS A 86 -11.99 -22.04 5.71
CA LYS A 86 -12.70 -21.41 6.84
C LYS A 86 -13.50 -20.19 6.39
N ILE A 87 -12.93 -19.36 5.52
CA ILE A 87 -13.61 -18.17 5.00
C ILE A 87 -14.77 -18.58 4.09
N ARG A 88 -14.62 -19.60 3.23
CA ARG A 88 -15.70 -20.12 2.36
C ARG A 88 -16.90 -20.60 3.19
N VAL A 89 -16.66 -21.32 4.28
CA VAL A 89 -17.73 -21.77 5.19
C VAL A 89 -18.43 -20.56 5.84
N LEU A 90 -17.67 -19.60 6.37
CA LEU A 90 -18.24 -18.39 6.99
C LEU A 90 -19.04 -17.54 6.00
N LEU A 91 -18.58 -17.43 4.75
CA LEU A 91 -19.30 -16.72 3.69
C LEU A 91 -20.65 -17.39 3.39
N LYS A 92 -20.70 -18.73 3.33
CA LYS A 92 -21.94 -19.48 3.10
C LYS A 92 -22.92 -19.42 4.27
N GLU A 93 -22.42 -19.46 5.50
CA GLU A 93 -23.28 -19.52 6.69
C GLU A 93 -23.80 -18.14 7.11
N LYS A 94 -22.94 -17.11 7.05
CA LYS A 94 -23.20 -15.79 7.66
C LYS A 94 -23.19 -14.64 6.67
N GLY A 95 -22.80 -14.90 5.42
CA GLY A 95 -22.72 -13.90 4.36
C GLY A 95 -21.56 -12.92 4.52
N VAL A 96 -21.40 -12.07 3.49
CA VAL A 96 -20.29 -11.10 3.37
C VAL A 96 -20.26 -10.08 4.52
N ARG A 97 -21.42 -9.75 5.10
CA ARG A 97 -21.54 -8.72 6.15
C ARG A 97 -21.14 -9.22 7.54
N PHE A 98 -20.91 -10.51 7.72
CA PHE A 98 -20.29 -11.05 8.92
C PHE A 98 -18.89 -10.49 9.17
N PHE A 99 -18.16 -10.23 8.09
CA PHE A 99 -16.79 -9.69 8.14
C PHE A 99 -16.74 -8.18 8.46
N GLY A 100 -17.90 -7.53 8.56
CA GLY A 100 -18.05 -6.13 8.95
C GLY A 100 -18.80 -5.27 7.93
N SER A 101 -18.94 -3.99 8.25
CA SER A 101 -19.62 -3.02 7.39
C SER A 101 -18.92 -2.84 6.05
N LYS A 102 -19.71 -2.57 5.01
CA LYS A 102 -19.23 -2.40 3.63
C LYS A 102 -18.24 -1.23 3.55
N LYS A 103 -17.05 -1.49 3.02
CA LYS A 103 -16.06 -0.46 2.72
C LYS A 103 -16.35 0.16 1.35
N GLY A 104 -16.95 1.34 1.36
CA GLY A 104 -17.23 2.09 0.13
C GLY A 104 -15.98 2.73 -0.51
N PRO A 105 -16.15 3.37 -1.68
CA PRO A 105 -15.09 4.13 -2.33
C PRO A 105 -14.50 5.19 -1.39
N GLY A 106 -13.16 5.24 -1.35
CA GLY A 106 -12.41 6.18 -0.52
C GLY A 106 -12.45 5.90 0.98
N TRP A 107 -12.85 4.70 1.42
CA TRP A 107 -13.01 4.37 2.85
C TRP A 107 -11.79 4.74 3.69
N TYR A 108 -10.57 4.36 3.26
CA TYR A 108 -9.35 4.67 4.01
C TYR A 108 -9.10 6.18 4.14
N PHE A 109 -9.41 6.98 3.12
CA PHE A 109 -9.27 8.43 3.20
C PHE A 109 -10.29 9.06 4.14
N LYS A 110 -11.53 8.58 4.12
CA LYS A 110 -12.60 9.08 5.01
C LYS A 110 -12.34 8.75 6.47
N GLU A 111 -11.81 7.55 6.72
CA GLU A 111 -11.50 7.03 8.05
C GLU A 111 -10.20 7.62 8.63
N ASP A 112 -9.36 8.24 7.79
CA ASP A 112 -8.12 8.86 8.22
C ASP A 112 -8.37 10.27 8.79
N PRO A 113 -8.10 10.52 10.07
CA PRO A 113 -8.26 11.85 10.67
C PRO A 113 -7.42 12.92 9.99
N HIS A 114 -6.36 12.52 9.26
CA HIS A 114 -5.54 13.43 8.47
C HIS A 114 -6.35 14.12 7.37
N PHE A 115 -7.18 13.36 6.66
CA PHE A 115 -7.94 13.83 5.50
C PHE A 115 -9.37 14.22 5.86
N SER A 116 -9.92 13.68 6.95
CA SER A 116 -11.29 13.96 7.40
C SER A 116 -11.49 15.37 7.98
N LYS A 117 -10.40 16.09 8.30
CA LYS A 117 -10.42 17.42 8.95
C LYS A 117 -10.29 18.63 8.00
N ARG A 118 -10.41 18.43 6.68
CA ARG A 118 -10.37 19.53 5.70
C ARG A 118 -11.74 19.85 5.15
#